data_AF-A0A7V3UXB6-F1
#
_entry.id   AF-A0A7V3UXB6-F1
#
_cell.length_a   1.000
_cell.length_b   1.000
_cell.length_c   1.000
_cell.angle_alpha   90.00
_cell.angle_beta   90.00
_cell.angle_gamma   90.00
#
_symmetry.space_group_name_H-M   'P 1'
#
loop_
_entity.id
_entity.type
_entity.pdbx_description
1 polymer ?
#
loop_
_entity_poly.entity_id
_entity_poly.type
_entity_poly.pdbx_seq_one_letter_code
_entity_poly.pdbx_strand_id
1 'polypeptide(L)'
;DFEALNREREKAGEPIFANPRNAAAGSLRQLDPNITASRPLSIFLYDVGVVEGAEFPTQWAVLNALKAWGFPVCELSRRASGLEELLAYHEELLSKRDALPYEIDGVVYKVDDRTLHDILGARTRSPRWAVAHKFPPRQKTTKLLDILWSVGRTGIITPVAILEPVNIGGVTVSRATLHNLDELARKDVRIGDQVLVQRAGDVIPQVVMPIKDLRTGKEKIPTPPRTCPVCGGETVRFEGEPFLRCTNLDCPAQLKGHIEHFASKLGMDIDGLGEKLVEQLVDKGLVKRLPDLYDLSVEQLAALERMGPKSAQNLVSALQASKKTTLPRFLYSLGILHVGEGVARALAQHFGDLDSLMNASEEELLAVPGIGPEIARSVHEFFSEPSNRKTVQDLLERGVVVEGAPVQRVSQDLAGKTFVFTGALQSFTRDEASKLVLERGGRVTDSVSRKTDYVVAGADPGSKLQKARDLGVTVLDEESFKQLLGLS
;
A
#
# COMPACT_ATOMS: atom_id res chain seq x y z
N ASP A 1 35.51 8.81 -15.85
CA ASP A 1 34.49 8.28 -16.79
C ASP A 1 33.10 8.87 -16.59
N PHE A 2 32.41 8.55 -15.49
CA PHE A 2 31.06 9.07 -15.21
C PHE A 2 30.96 10.61 -15.31
N GLU A 3 31.88 11.35 -14.70
CA GLU A 3 31.88 12.81 -14.77
C GLU A 3 32.12 13.34 -16.19
N ALA A 4 32.97 12.67 -16.97
CA ALA A 4 33.25 13.06 -18.35
C ALA A 4 31.99 12.88 -19.22
N LEU A 5 31.30 11.74 -19.06
CA LEU A 5 30.03 11.47 -19.72
C LEU A 5 28.97 12.52 -19.37
N ASN A 6 28.86 12.92 -18.09
CA ASN A 6 27.92 13.96 -17.70
C ASN A 6 28.28 15.34 -18.28
N ARG A 7 29.58 15.70 -18.34
CA ARG A 7 30.03 16.95 -18.98
C ARG A 7 29.70 16.98 -20.48
N GLU A 8 29.80 15.85 -21.19
CA GLU A 8 29.41 15.75 -22.60
C GLU A 8 27.91 15.92 -22.80
N ARG A 9 27.11 15.26 -21.95
CA ARG A 9 25.64 15.35 -21.99
C ARG A 9 25.15 16.77 -21.69
N GLU A 10 25.75 17.43 -20.71
CA GLU A 10 25.46 18.82 -20.39
C GLU A 10 25.75 19.76 -21.57
N LYS A 11 26.89 19.59 -22.26
CA LYS A 11 27.22 20.35 -23.48
C LYS A 11 26.24 20.08 -24.63
N ALA A 12 25.69 18.87 -24.71
CA ALA A 12 24.69 18.48 -25.70
C ALA A 12 23.26 18.90 -25.33
N GLY A 13 23.04 19.52 -24.16
CA GLY A 13 21.70 19.88 -23.68
C GLY A 13 20.86 18.69 -23.23
N GLU A 14 21.48 17.54 -23.00
CA GLU A 14 20.80 16.33 -22.56
C GLU A 14 20.72 16.22 -21.03
N PRO A 15 19.71 15.53 -20.47
CA PRO A 15 19.66 15.24 -19.04
C PRO A 15 20.89 14.44 -18.59
N ILE A 16 21.56 14.91 -17.54
CA ILE A 16 22.70 14.25 -16.90
C ILE A 16 22.25 13.03 -16.09
N PHE A 17 23.14 12.06 -15.91
CA PHE A 17 22.90 10.93 -15.04
C PHE A 17 23.13 11.31 -13.57
N ALA A 18 22.26 10.84 -12.68
CA ALA A 18 22.35 11.14 -11.26
C ALA A 18 23.59 10.50 -10.60
N ASN A 19 23.90 9.25 -10.92
CA ASN A 19 25.02 8.51 -10.33
C ASN A 19 25.57 7.46 -11.31
N PRO A 20 26.76 6.89 -11.04
CA PRO A 20 27.37 5.86 -11.88
C PRO A 20 26.47 4.65 -12.14
N ARG A 21 25.62 4.24 -11.18
CA ARG A 21 24.68 3.11 -11.36
C ARG A 21 23.62 3.42 -12.41
N ASN A 22 23.01 4.61 -12.36
CA ASN A 22 22.04 5.05 -13.36
C ASN A 22 22.70 5.25 -14.73
N ALA A 23 23.92 5.81 -14.75
CA ALA A 23 24.69 5.94 -15.97
C ALA A 23 24.97 4.57 -16.60
N ALA A 24 25.44 3.59 -15.84
CA ALA A 24 25.71 2.24 -16.35
C ALA A 24 24.45 1.56 -16.89
N ALA A 25 23.33 1.60 -16.14
CA ALA A 25 22.07 0.99 -16.57
C ALA A 25 21.52 1.64 -17.85
N GLY A 26 21.53 2.97 -17.92
CA GLY A 26 21.11 3.71 -19.11
C GLY A 26 22.05 3.50 -20.29
N SER A 27 23.32 3.23 -20.04
CA SER A 27 24.33 2.93 -21.07
C SER A 27 24.18 1.53 -21.64
N LEU A 28 23.84 0.54 -20.81
CA LEU A 28 23.68 -0.84 -21.26
C LEU A 28 22.34 -1.06 -21.99
N ARG A 29 21.27 -0.36 -21.59
CA ARG A 29 19.91 -0.52 -22.12
C ARG A 29 19.64 0.39 -23.30
N GLN A 30 20.45 0.29 -24.34
CA GLN A 30 20.28 1.02 -25.60
C GLN A 30 19.75 0.10 -26.69
N LEU A 31 18.84 0.61 -27.54
CA LEU A 31 18.39 -0.11 -28.73
C LEU A 31 19.49 -0.18 -29.78
N ASP A 32 20.26 0.90 -29.92
CA ASP A 32 21.44 0.96 -30.79
C ASP A 32 22.71 0.63 -29.97
N PRO A 33 23.40 -0.49 -30.27
CA PRO A 33 24.60 -0.90 -29.54
C PRO A 33 25.78 0.06 -29.74
N ASN A 34 25.81 0.88 -30.79
CA ASN A 34 26.88 1.86 -31.00
C ASN A 34 26.91 2.93 -29.91
N ILE A 35 25.74 3.27 -29.35
CA ILE A 35 25.62 4.19 -28.22
C ILE A 35 26.23 3.57 -26.96
N THR A 36 26.09 2.25 -26.76
CA THR A 36 26.75 1.54 -25.66
C THR A 36 28.26 1.51 -25.87
N ALA A 37 28.71 1.22 -27.10
CA ALA A 37 30.12 1.12 -27.46
C ALA A 37 30.89 2.43 -27.28
N SER A 38 30.23 3.58 -27.40
CA SER A 38 30.85 4.89 -27.16
C SER A 38 31.03 5.23 -25.68
N ARG A 39 30.57 4.38 -24.76
CA ARG A 39 30.59 4.64 -23.31
C ARG A 39 31.60 3.72 -22.61
N PRO A 40 32.41 4.25 -21.67
CA PRO A 40 33.47 3.50 -20.99
C PRO A 40 32.90 2.57 -19.90
N LEU A 41 32.15 1.54 -20.31
CA LEU A 41 31.61 0.55 -19.38
C LEU A 41 32.68 -0.48 -18.99
N SER A 42 32.75 -0.76 -17.69
CA SER A 42 33.58 -1.83 -17.11
C SER A 42 32.69 -2.78 -16.30
N ILE A 43 33.16 -4.02 -16.09
CA ILE A 43 32.42 -5.05 -15.36
C ILE A 43 33.36 -5.84 -14.44
N PHE A 44 32.84 -6.26 -13.28
CA PHE A 44 33.44 -7.32 -12.47
C PHE A 44 32.48 -8.50 -12.38
N LEU A 45 32.99 -9.69 -12.64
CA LEU A 45 32.26 -10.94 -12.40
C LEU A 45 32.57 -11.46 -10.99
N TYR A 46 31.53 -11.94 -10.31
CA TYR A 46 31.61 -12.31 -8.91
C TYR A 46 30.94 -13.65 -8.58
N ASP A 47 30.32 -14.31 -9.56
CA ASP A 47 29.64 -15.60 -9.36
C ASP A 47 29.38 -16.31 -10.70
N VAL A 48 28.87 -17.53 -10.60
CA VAL A 48 28.40 -18.35 -11.74
C VAL A 48 26.93 -18.71 -11.55
N GLY A 49 26.20 -18.81 -12.67
CA GLY A 49 24.83 -19.32 -12.71
C GLY A 49 24.81 -20.83 -12.93
N VAL A 50 24.35 -21.25 -14.11
CA VAL A 50 24.40 -22.65 -14.53
C VAL A 50 25.85 -23.06 -14.83
N VAL A 51 26.26 -24.22 -14.31
CA VAL A 51 27.58 -24.83 -14.56
C VAL A 51 27.37 -26.29 -14.94
N GLU A 52 27.92 -26.69 -16.08
CA GLU A 52 27.92 -28.07 -16.56
C GLU A 52 29.36 -28.54 -16.77
N GLY A 53 29.69 -29.76 -16.31
CA GLY A 53 31.01 -30.37 -16.52
C GLY A 53 32.14 -29.83 -15.63
N ALA A 54 31.83 -29.01 -14.62
CA ALA A 54 32.80 -28.54 -13.63
C ALA A 54 32.14 -28.36 -12.26
N GLU A 55 32.93 -28.48 -11.19
CA GLU A 55 32.48 -28.24 -9.83
C GLU A 55 33.40 -27.23 -9.15
N PHE A 56 32.80 -26.33 -8.37
CA PHE A 56 33.52 -25.33 -7.58
C PHE A 56 33.16 -25.52 -6.11
N PRO A 57 34.03 -26.13 -5.30
CA PRO A 57 33.72 -26.40 -3.90
C PRO A 57 33.61 -25.11 -3.08
N THR A 58 34.28 -24.03 -3.51
CA THR A 58 34.24 -22.74 -2.80
C THR A 58 33.95 -21.55 -3.70
N GLN A 59 33.42 -20.49 -3.11
CA GLN A 59 33.25 -19.18 -3.75
C GLN A 59 34.61 -18.63 -4.20
N TRP A 60 35.67 -18.85 -3.42
CA TRP A 60 37.02 -18.48 -3.81
C TRP A 60 37.50 -19.23 -5.06
N ALA A 61 37.17 -20.52 -5.20
CA ALA A 61 37.51 -21.30 -6.39
C ALA A 61 36.81 -20.72 -7.65
N VAL A 62 35.57 -20.27 -7.52
CA VAL A 62 34.84 -19.58 -8.61
C VAL A 62 35.58 -18.32 -9.04
N LEU A 63 35.95 -17.45 -8.11
CA LEU A 63 36.64 -16.19 -8.44
C LEU A 63 38.00 -16.45 -9.13
N ASN A 64 38.76 -17.44 -8.66
CA ASN A 64 40.02 -17.81 -9.29
C ASN A 64 39.84 -18.41 -10.68
N ALA A 65 38.81 -19.25 -10.88
CA ALA A 65 38.51 -19.82 -12.19
C ALA A 65 38.11 -18.74 -13.19
N LEU A 66 37.21 -17.82 -12.81
CA LEU A 66 36.82 -16.68 -13.63
C LEU A 66 38.04 -15.84 -14.03
N LYS A 67 38.92 -15.53 -13.07
CA LYS A 67 40.16 -14.81 -13.33
C LYS A 67 41.09 -15.58 -14.28
N ALA A 68 41.25 -16.88 -14.08
CA ALA A 68 42.08 -17.74 -14.94
C ALA A 68 41.54 -17.86 -16.37
N TRP A 69 40.22 -17.75 -16.56
CA TRP A 69 39.58 -17.71 -17.87
C TRP A 69 39.62 -16.33 -18.55
N GLY A 70 40.23 -15.33 -17.92
CA GLY A 70 40.38 -13.99 -18.47
C GLY A 70 39.20 -13.06 -18.19
N PHE A 71 38.24 -13.46 -17.35
CA PHE A 71 37.18 -12.56 -16.94
C PHE A 71 37.68 -11.54 -15.90
N PRO A 72 37.19 -10.29 -15.94
CA PRO A 72 37.54 -9.28 -14.96
C PRO A 72 36.91 -9.62 -13.60
N VAL A 73 37.74 -9.78 -12.57
CA VAL A 73 37.34 -10.07 -11.19
C VAL A 73 37.91 -8.97 -10.29
N CYS A 74 37.16 -8.56 -9.27
CA CYS A 74 37.57 -7.50 -8.35
C CYS A 74 38.84 -7.91 -7.58
N GLU A 75 39.90 -7.12 -7.71
CA GLU A 75 41.20 -7.41 -7.06
C GLU A 75 41.16 -7.24 -5.54
N LEU A 76 40.15 -6.53 -5.03
CA LEU A 76 39.97 -6.33 -3.59
C LEU A 76 39.33 -7.55 -2.92
N SER A 77 38.77 -8.50 -3.66
CA SER A 77 38.19 -9.72 -3.08
C SER A 77 39.19 -10.44 -2.16
N ARG A 78 38.77 -10.78 -0.93
CA ARG A 78 39.61 -11.40 0.10
C ARG A 78 38.80 -12.49 0.82
N ARG A 79 39.45 -13.62 1.14
CA ARG A 79 38.91 -14.58 2.11
C ARG A 79 39.14 -14.07 3.53
N ALA A 80 38.14 -14.25 4.39
CA ALA A 80 38.21 -13.86 5.79
C ALA A 80 37.63 -14.99 6.66
N SER A 81 38.17 -15.14 7.87
CA SER A 81 37.75 -16.12 8.86
C SER A 81 37.18 -15.43 10.09
N GLY A 82 35.94 -15.77 10.45
CA GLY A 82 35.29 -15.19 11.63
C GLY A 82 34.76 -13.77 11.42
N LEU A 83 34.08 -13.25 12.43
CA LEU A 83 33.40 -11.96 12.36
C LEU A 83 34.39 -10.78 12.40
N GLU A 84 35.46 -10.93 13.17
CA GLU A 84 36.46 -9.88 13.40
C GLU A 84 37.16 -9.48 12.09
N GLU A 85 37.57 -10.45 11.28
CA GLU A 85 38.20 -10.19 9.98
C GLU A 85 37.22 -9.55 8.99
N LEU A 86 35.95 -9.97 9.00
CA LEU A 86 34.90 -9.38 8.15
C LEU A 86 34.66 -7.90 8.49
N LEU A 87 34.57 -7.57 9.78
CA LEU A 87 34.40 -6.20 10.26
C LEU A 87 35.64 -5.35 9.99
N ALA A 88 36.85 -5.88 10.23
CA ALA A 88 38.09 -5.17 9.93
C ALA A 88 38.21 -4.85 8.43
N TYR A 89 37.82 -5.79 7.56
CA TYR A 89 37.83 -5.57 6.11
C TYR A 89 36.79 -4.52 5.67
N HIS A 90 35.63 -4.46 6.34
CA HIS A 90 34.64 -3.42 6.09
C HIS A 90 35.18 -2.03 6.44
N GLU A 91 35.80 -1.86 7.61
CA GLU A 91 36.41 -0.58 8.00
C GLU A 91 37.58 -0.19 7.08
N GLU A 92 38.40 -1.17 6.67
CA GLU A 92 39.49 -0.97 5.70
C GLU A 92 38.93 -0.41 4.39
N LEU A 93 37.90 -1.04 3.81
CA LEU A 93 37.30 -0.56 2.57
C LEU A 93 36.53 0.75 2.74
N LEU A 94 35.88 0.99 3.88
CA LEU A 94 35.22 2.25 4.17
C LEU A 94 36.22 3.41 4.13
N SER A 95 37.41 3.23 4.73
CA SER A 95 38.47 4.25 4.72
C SER A 95 39.05 4.53 3.32
N LYS A 96 39.00 3.53 2.42
CA LYS A 96 39.50 3.62 1.04
C LYS A 96 38.42 3.98 0.03
N ARG A 97 37.15 4.08 0.45
CA ARG A 97 35.98 4.23 -0.43
C ARG A 97 36.15 5.34 -1.47
N ASP A 98 36.65 6.50 -1.05
CA ASP A 98 36.79 7.68 -1.90
C ASP A 98 38.04 7.66 -2.80
N ALA A 99 38.98 6.74 -2.54
CA ALA A 99 40.18 6.56 -3.35
C ALA A 99 40.00 5.56 -4.50
N LEU A 100 38.88 4.82 -4.52
CA LEU A 100 38.61 3.86 -5.58
C LEU A 100 38.19 4.57 -6.88
N PRO A 101 38.57 4.03 -8.05
CA PRO A 101 38.19 4.62 -9.35
C PRO A 101 36.71 4.39 -9.71
N TYR A 102 35.93 3.79 -8.81
CA TYR A 102 34.51 3.50 -8.96
C TYR A 102 33.79 3.62 -7.62
N GLU A 103 32.49 3.90 -7.64
CA GLU A 103 31.69 3.96 -6.42
C GLU A 103 31.33 2.56 -5.91
N ILE A 104 31.40 2.39 -4.60
CA ILE A 104 30.89 1.23 -3.87
C ILE A 104 29.98 1.67 -2.71
N ASP A 105 29.02 0.83 -2.36
CA ASP A 105 28.01 1.11 -1.33
C ASP A 105 28.10 0.16 -0.11
N GLY A 106 29.12 -0.69 -0.08
CA GLY A 106 29.39 -1.62 1.01
C GLY A 106 30.25 -2.80 0.58
N VAL A 107 30.22 -3.85 1.40
CA VAL A 107 30.90 -5.12 1.17
C VAL A 107 29.87 -6.24 1.13
N VAL A 108 30.07 -7.24 0.27
CA VAL A 108 29.25 -8.47 0.26
C VAL A 108 30.05 -9.59 0.91
N TYR A 109 29.51 -10.16 1.98
CA TYR A 109 30.02 -11.39 2.57
C TYR A 109 29.27 -12.58 2.00
N LYS A 110 30.00 -13.63 1.64
CA LYS A 110 29.45 -14.90 1.16
C LYS A 110 30.08 -16.02 1.98
N VAL A 111 29.29 -17.03 2.36
CA VAL A 111 29.83 -18.28 2.88
C VAL A 111 30.75 -18.88 1.80
N ASP A 112 32.01 -19.16 2.14
CA ASP A 112 32.98 -19.60 1.13
C ASP A 112 32.68 -21.02 0.64
N ASP A 113 32.29 -21.92 1.55
CA ASP A 113 31.88 -23.29 1.19
C ASP A 113 30.54 -23.26 0.44
N ARG A 114 30.56 -23.68 -0.84
CA ARG A 114 29.37 -23.69 -1.70
C ARG A 114 28.43 -24.85 -1.42
N THR A 115 28.90 -25.92 -0.77
CA THR A 115 28.03 -27.02 -0.35
C THR A 115 27.00 -26.55 0.69
N LEU A 116 27.35 -25.52 1.47
CA LEU A 116 26.45 -24.89 2.42
C LEU A 116 25.42 -23.97 1.77
N HIS A 117 25.62 -23.54 0.51
CA HIS A 117 24.67 -22.63 -0.16
C HIS A 117 23.33 -23.32 -0.39
N ASP A 118 23.35 -24.60 -0.79
CA ASP A 118 22.15 -25.40 -1.02
C ASP A 118 21.41 -25.70 0.29
N ILE A 119 22.16 -25.99 1.36
CA ILE A 119 21.62 -26.22 2.69
C ILE A 119 20.97 -24.95 3.25
N LEU A 120 21.65 -23.80 3.10
CA LEU A 120 21.15 -22.51 3.58
C LEU A 120 19.96 -22.02 2.74
N GLY A 121 19.97 -22.27 1.44
CA GLY A 121 18.91 -21.90 0.51
C GLY A 121 18.69 -20.39 0.36
N ALA A 122 17.47 -20.01 -0.01
CA ALA A 122 17.08 -18.62 -0.26
C ALA A 122 15.73 -18.25 0.38
N ARG A 123 15.51 -16.96 0.58
CA ARG A 123 14.19 -16.34 0.79
C ARG A 123 13.64 -15.92 -0.58
N THR A 124 12.38 -15.50 -0.64
CA THR A 124 11.67 -15.08 -1.87
C THR A 124 12.45 -14.09 -2.75
N ARG A 125 13.35 -13.27 -2.19
CA ARG A 125 14.11 -12.24 -2.93
C ARG A 125 15.62 -12.23 -2.64
N SER A 126 16.15 -13.13 -1.81
CA SER A 126 17.56 -13.06 -1.39
C SER A 126 18.13 -14.39 -0.91
N PRO A 127 19.41 -14.72 -1.19
CA PRO A 127 20.06 -15.90 -0.63
C PRO A 127 20.23 -15.77 0.89
N ARG A 128 20.34 -16.90 1.60
CA ARG A 128 20.65 -16.94 3.05
C ARG A 128 22.15 -17.06 3.34
N TRP A 129 22.95 -17.44 2.34
CA TRP A 129 24.40 -17.63 2.43
C TRP A 129 25.22 -16.38 2.08
N ALA A 130 24.57 -15.25 1.79
CA ALA A 130 25.24 -13.99 1.52
C ALA A 130 24.51 -12.79 2.14
N VAL A 131 25.28 -11.78 2.52
CA VAL A 131 24.76 -10.52 3.07
C VAL A 131 25.56 -9.34 2.53
N ALA A 132 24.85 -8.27 2.17
CA ALA A 132 25.47 -6.99 1.84
C ALA A 132 25.56 -6.13 3.10
N HIS A 133 26.77 -5.95 3.63
CA HIS A 133 27.07 -5.03 4.71
C HIS A 133 27.32 -3.64 4.12
N LYS A 134 26.28 -2.81 4.14
CA LYS A 134 26.30 -1.47 3.53
C LYS A 134 27.09 -0.49 4.38
N PHE A 135 27.83 0.39 3.73
CA PHE A 135 28.46 1.52 4.42
C PHE A 135 27.39 2.46 4.98
N PRO A 136 27.72 3.22 6.04
CA PRO A 136 26.88 4.32 6.47
C PRO A 136 26.55 5.23 5.28
N PRO A 137 25.26 5.52 5.01
CA PRO A 137 24.87 6.38 3.91
C PRO A 137 25.50 7.76 4.12
N ARG A 138 25.97 8.40 3.04
CA ARG A 138 26.50 9.76 3.12
C ARG A 138 25.38 10.68 3.62
N GLN A 139 25.64 11.40 4.72
CA GLN A 139 24.71 12.36 5.30
C GLN A 139 25.19 13.77 5.02
N LYS A 140 24.26 14.68 4.77
CA LYS A 140 24.53 16.11 4.71
C LYS A 140 23.44 16.87 5.45
N THR A 141 23.86 17.97 6.05
CA THR A 141 22.96 18.96 6.63
C THR A 141 22.50 19.91 5.53
N THR A 142 21.20 20.21 5.49
CA THR A 142 20.63 21.26 4.64
C THR A 142 19.41 21.87 5.31
N LYS A 143 18.93 23.00 4.80
CA LYS A 143 17.75 23.68 5.33
C LYS A 143 16.46 23.07 4.77
N LEU A 144 15.49 22.81 5.64
CA LEU A 144 14.12 22.49 5.26
C LEU A 144 13.36 23.78 4.92
N LEU A 145 13.04 23.96 3.65
CA LEU A 145 12.36 25.16 3.14
C LEU A 145 10.85 25.07 3.31
N ASP A 146 10.26 23.91 3.03
CA ASP A 146 8.81 23.67 3.10
C ASP A 146 8.49 22.17 3.18
N ILE A 147 7.23 21.81 3.42
CA ILE A 147 6.72 20.44 3.33
C ILE A 147 5.56 20.39 2.33
N LEU A 148 5.75 19.63 1.26
CA LEU A 148 4.72 19.34 0.27
C LEU A 148 3.96 18.07 0.68
N TRP A 149 2.63 18.14 0.65
CA TRP A 149 1.74 17.00 0.90
C TRP A 149 1.43 16.28 -0.42
N SER A 150 2.12 15.17 -0.69
CA SER A 150 1.98 14.43 -1.94
C SER A 150 0.92 13.34 -1.81
N VAL A 151 -0.03 13.28 -2.75
CA VAL A 151 -1.07 12.24 -2.78
C VAL A 151 -0.60 11.09 -3.67
N GLY A 152 -0.54 9.88 -3.10
CA GLY A 152 -0.18 8.66 -3.83
C GLY A 152 -1.36 8.05 -4.59
N ARG A 153 -1.07 7.03 -5.41
CA ARG A 153 -2.06 6.31 -6.23
C ARG A 153 -3.17 5.63 -5.42
N THR A 154 -2.92 5.34 -4.14
CA THR A 154 -3.86 4.73 -3.19
C THR A 154 -4.44 5.75 -2.20
N GLY A 155 -4.28 7.05 -2.50
CA GLY A 155 -4.83 8.15 -1.71
C GLY A 155 -3.99 8.53 -0.51
N ILE A 156 -2.96 7.75 -0.15
CA ILE A 156 -2.05 8.07 0.96
C ILE A 156 -1.40 9.43 0.70
N ILE A 157 -1.53 10.33 1.68
CA ILE A 157 -0.94 11.66 1.69
C ILE A 157 0.37 11.60 2.47
N THR A 158 1.48 11.70 1.74
CA THR A 158 2.83 11.60 2.28
C THR A 158 3.47 12.98 2.41
N PRO A 159 4.04 13.34 3.59
CA PRO A 159 4.86 14.54 3.72
C PRO A 159 6.19 14.37 2.96
N VAL A 160 6.48 15.33 2.09
CA VAL A 160 7.73 15.43 1.33
C VAL A 160 8.42 16.72 1.71
N ALA A 161 9.62 16.61 2.29
CA ALA A 161 10.47 17.74 2.59
C ALA A 161 10.96 18.40 1.29
N ILE A 162 10.78 19.71 1.19
CA ILE A 162 11.40 20.57 0.18
C ILE A 162 12.64 21.19 0.82
N LEU A 163 13.81 20.85 0.28
CA LEU A 163 15.11 21.16 0.86
C LEU A 163 15.82 22.22 0.04
N GLU A 164 16.65 23.01 0.72
CA GLU A 164 17.71 23.75 0.04
C GLU A 164 18.63 22.74 -0.67
N PRO A 165 18.89 22.90 -1.99
CA PRO A 165 19.61 21.89 -2.77
C PRO A 165 20.97 21.55 -2.15
N VAL A 166 21.20 20.27 -1.88
CA VAL A 166 22.44 19.78 -1.26
C VAL A 166 23.00 18.58 -2.00
N ASN A 167 24.32 18.56 -2.25
CA ASN A 167 24.96 17.43 -2.93
C ASN A 167 25.26 16.30 -1.92
N ILE A 168 24.62 15.14 -2.11
CA ILE A 168 24.81 13.94 -1.28
C ILE A 168 25.31 12.80 -2.16
N GLY A 169 26.63 12.60 -2.16
CA GLY A 169 27.28 11.57 -2.96
C GLY A 169 27.04 11.78 -4.45
N GLY A 170 27.41 12.95 -4.97
CA GLY A 170 27.34 13.31 -6.39
C GLY A 170 25.96 13.78 -6.86
N VAL A 171 24.88 13.46 -6.12
CA VAL A 171 23.50 13.82 -6.49
C VAL A 171 23.04 15.05 -5.71
N THR A 172 22.53 16.05 -6.43
CA THR A 172 21.81 17.17 -5.82
C THR A 172 20.43 16.72 -5.35
N VAL A 173 20.22 16.76 -4.04
CA VAL A 173 18.95 16.42 -3.38
C VAL A 173 18.24 17.73 -3.01
N SER A 174 17.03 17.92 -3.54
CA SER A 174 16.13 19.03 -3.19
C SER A 174 14.80 18.56 -2.60
N ARG A 175 14.56 17.24 -2.60
CA ARG A 175 13.36 16.62 -2.02
C ARG A 175 13.74 15.37 -1.25
N ALA A 176 13.10 15.16 -0.10
CA ALA A 176 13.30 13.96 0.71
C ALA A 176 11.99 13.51 1.36
N THR A 177 11.83 12.21 1.56
CA THR A 177 10.65 11.70 2.27
C THR A 177 10.73 11.97 3.77
N LEU A 178 9.58 12.29 4.37
CA LEU A 178 9.37 12.30 5.83
C LEU A 178 8.56 11.07 6.29
N HIS A 179 8.35 10.10 5.39
CA HIS A 179 7.62 8.84 5.56
C HIS A 179 6.12 8.98 5.79
N ASN A 180 5.70 9.45 6.96
CA ASN A 180 4.29 9.57 7.34
C ASN A 180 4.12 10.61 8.47
N LEU A 181 2.89 10.84 8.91
CA LEU A 181 2.58 11.83 9.93
C LEU A 181 3.20 11.51 11.29
N ASP A 182 3.23 10.24 11.65
CA ASP A 182 3.77 9.82 12.95
C ASP A 182 5.29 9.95 13.00
N GLU A 183 5.99 9.61 11.92
CA GLU A 183 7.43 9.83 11.81
C GLU A 183 7.78 11.32 11.80
N LEU A 184 6.99 12.15 11.11
CA LEU A 184 7.13 13.60 11.11
C LEU A 184 6.98 14.17 12.53
N ALA A 185 5.94 13.75 13.26
CA ALA A 185 5.68 14.17 14.63
C ALA A 185 6.75 13.65 15.60
N ARG A 186 7.12 12.37 15.52
CA ARG A 186 8.14 11.72 16.37
C ARG A 186 9.50 12.39 16.23
N LYS A 187 9.90 12.77 15.01
CA LYS A 187 11.15 13.49 14.75
C LYS A 187 11.07 14.96 15.15
N ASP A 188 9.86 15.52 15.34
CA ASP A 188 9.59 16.95 15.59
C ASP A 188 10.26 17.82 14.52
N VAL A 189 10.11 17.46 13.24
CA VAL A 189 10.68 18.26 12.14
C VAL A 189 9.78 19.46 11.85
N ARG A 190 10.38 20.66 11.75
CA ARG A 190 9.69 21.93 11.54
C ARG A 190 10.20 22.65 10.30
N ILE A 191 9.31 23.31 9.58
CA ILE A 191 9.67 24.11 8.42
C ILE A 191 10.62 25.23 8.87
N GLY A 192 11.79 25.31 8.23
CA GLY A 192 12.89 26.20 8.61
C GLY A 192 14.04 25.50 9.36
N ASP A 193 13.86 24.27 9.85
CA ASP A 193 14.92 23.51 10.52
C ASP A 193 16.13 23.30 9.61
N GLN A 194 17.32 23.26 10.22
CA GLN A 194 18.46 22.54 9.63
C GLN A 194 18.21 21.05 9.84
N VAL A 195 18.24 20.26 8.78
CA VAL A 195 17.93 18.83 8.80
C VAL A 195 19.07 18.01 8.27
N LEU A 196 19.30 16.86 8.91
CA LEU A 196 20.24 15.85 8.46
C LEU A 196 19.53 14.96 7.44
N VAL A 197 20.04 14.93 6.22
CA VAL A 197 19.46 14.21 5.08
C VAL A 197 20.44 13.13 4.63
N GLN A 198 19.91 11.97 4.29
CA GLN A 198 20.69 10.85 3.78
C GLN A 198 20.00 10.19 2.60
N ARG A 199 20.77 9.49 1.77
CA ARG A 199 20.22 8.61 0.72
C ARG A 199 20.17 7.18 1.26
N ALA A 200 18.98 6.68 1.57
CA ALA A 200 18.79 5.30 2.02
C ALA A 200 19.09 4.34 0.85
N GLY A 201 20.01 3.40 1.07
CA GLY A 201 20.48 2.45 0.07
C GLY A 201 21.00 3.10 -1.22
N ASP A 202 21.53 4.32 -1.12
CA ASP A 202 21.96 5.18 -2.23
C ASP A 202 20.88 5.47 -3.30
N VAL A 203 19.58 5.35 -2.98
CA VAL A 203 18.49 5.59 -3.95
C VAL A 203 17.49 6.66 -3.48
N ILE A 204 16.92 6.53 -2.28
CA ILE A 204 15.80 7.40 -1.85
C ILE A 204 16.30 8.39 -0.78
N PRO A 205 16.24 9.71 -1.03
CA PRO A 205 16.57 10.69 0.00
C PRO A 205 15.51 10.73 1.10
N GLN A 206 15.95 10.74 2.35
CA GLN A 206 15.09 10.85 3.52
C GLN A 206 15.67 11.81 4.56
N VAL A 207 14.79 12.49 5.29
CA VAL A 207 15.18 13.27 6.46
C VAL A 207 15.39 12.33 7.64
N VAL A 208 16.60 12.31 8.18
CA VAL A 208 16.98 11.49 9.34
C VAL A 208 16.45 12.13 10.61
N MET A 209 16.84 13.39 10.86
CA MET A 209 16.48 14.15 12.05
C MET A 209 16.69 15.66 11.85
N PRO A 210 15.98 16.52 12.61
CA PRO A 210 16.31 17.93 12.70
C PRO A 210 17.50 18.16 13.63
N ILE A 211 18.29 19.20 13.35
CA ILE A 211 19.37 19.68 14.21
C ILE A 211 18.78 20.76 15.13
N LYS A 212 18.20 20.32 16.24
CA LYS A 212 17.39 21.17 17.13
C LYS A 212 18.18 22.34 17.74
N ASP A 213 19.49 22.16 17.97
CA ASP A 213 20.37 23.19 18.54
C ASP A 213 20.53 24.42 17.64
N LEU A 214 20.24 24.28 16.34
CA LEU A 214 20.31 25.38 15.37
C LEU A 214 18.98 26.12 15.18
N ARG A 215 17.97 25.81 16.00
CA ARG A 215 16.67 26.49 15.96
C ARG A 215 16.79 27.93 16.42
N THR A 216 16.13 28.79 15.66
CA THR A 216 16.04 30.23 15.89
C THR A 216 14.75 30.63 16.60
N GLY A 217 13.80 29.71 16.76
CA GLY A 217 12.46 29.96 17.29
C GLY A 217 11.46 30.47 16.25
N LYS A 218 11.89 30.64 14.99
CA LYS A 218 11.04 31.07 13.86
C LYS A 218 10.48 29.90 13.06
N GLU A 219 10.84 28.67 13.41
CA GLU A 219 10.45 27.47 12.69
C GLU A 219 8.95 27.19 12.87
N LYS A 220 8.29 26.73 11.80
CA LYS A 220 6.84 26.50 11.78
C LYS A 220 6.54 25.02 11.92
N ILE A 221 5.61 24.67 12.81
CA ILE A 221 5.11 23.31 12.95
C ILE A 221 4.27 22.97 11.71
N PRO A 222 4.63 21.93 10.93
CA PRO A 222 3.86 21.55 9.76
C PRO A 222 2.50 21.02 10.18
N THR A 223 1.45 21.51 9.53
CA THR A 223 0.07 21.08 9.78
C THR A 223 -0.38 20.19 8.63
N PRO A 224 -0.83 18.95 8.89
CA PRO A 224 -1.42 18.11 7.86
C PRO A 224 -2.65 18.78 7.24
N PRO A 225 -2.87 18.67 5.93
CA PRO A 225 -3.99 19.32 5.29
C PRO A 225 -5.29 18.60 5.69
N ARG A 226 -6.37 19.36 5.95
CA ARG A 226 -7.71 18.80 6.20
C ARG A 226 -8.43 18.39 4.92
N THR A 227 -7.99 18.93 3.79
CA THR A 227 -8.51 18.64 2.46
C THR A 227 -7.38 18.20 1.54
N CYS A 228 -7.70 17.32 0.61
CA CYS A 228 -6.73 16.78 -0.34
C CYS A 228 -6.14 17.91 -1.19
N PRO A 229 -4.80 18.05 -1.26
CA PRO A 229 -4.17 19.14 -2.02
C PRO A 229 -4.31 18.98 -3.55
N VAL A 230 -4.84 17.85 -4.02
CA VAL A 230 -5.05 17.58 -5.46
C VAL A 230 -6.52 17.80 -5.86
N CYS A 231 -7.48 17.29 -5.09
CA CYS A 231 -8.90 17.34 -5.46
C CYS A 231 -9.79 18.14 -4.52
N GLY A 232 -9.29 18.60 -3.37
CA GLY A 232 -10.04 19.35 -2.37
C GLY A 232 -11.00 18.54 -1.50
N GLY A 233 -11.17 17.23 -1.74
CA GLY A 233 -12.02 16.35 -0.91
C GLY A 233 -11.49 16.19 0.52
N GLU A 234 -12.32 15.72 1.45
CA GLU A 234 -11.91 15.56 2.85
C GLU A 234 -10.79 14.53 3.00
N THR A 235 -9.86 14.78 3.93
CA THR A 235 -8.81 13.82 4.27
C THR A 235 -9.16 13.08 5.54
N VAL A 236 -9.03 11.76 5.49
CA VAL A 236 -9.34 10.88 6.61
C VAL A 236 -8.06 10.27 7.15
N ARG A 237 -7.98 10.17 8.48
CA ARG A 237 -6.99 9.33 9.15
C ARG A 237 -7.73 8.26 9.95
N PHE A 238 -7.65 7.02 9.49
CA PHE A 238 -8.25 5.88 10.15
C PHE A 238 -7.54 5.57 11.47
N GLU A 239 -8.31 5.14 12.46
CA GLU A 239 -7.79 4.76 13.77
C GLU A 239 -6.88 3.53 13.60
N GLY A 240 -5.72 3.54 14.26
CA GLY A 240 -4.70 2.50 14.08
C GLY A 240 -3.80 2.65 12.85
N GLU A 241 -4.11 3.53 11.89
CA GLU A 241 -3.23 3.80 10.73
C GLU A 241 -2.34 5.06 10.93
N PRO A 242 -1.06 5.00 10.51
CA PRO A 242 -0.16 6.16 10.53
C PRO A 242 -0.37 7.10 9.33
N PHE A 243 -1.30 6.76 8.43
CA PHE A 243 -1.46 7.41 7.13
C PHE A 243 -2.71 8.31 7.10
N LEU A 244 -2.52 9.52 6.58
CA LEU A 244 -3.62 10.38 6.13
C LEU A 244 -3.97 9.99 4.69
N ARG A 245 -5.25 9.96 4.34
CA ARG A 245 -5.71 9.51 3.02
C ARG A 245 -6.73 10.46 2.41
N CYS A 246 -6.74 10.53 1.08
CA CYS A 246 -7.85 11.04 0.30
C CYS A 246 -8.75 9.87 -0.10
N THR A 247 -10.03 9.94 0.24
CA THR A 247 -11.05 8.89 -0.05
C THR A 247 -11.95 9.24 -1.23
N ASN A 248 -11.67 10.35 -1.92
CA ASN A 248 -12.45 10.81 -3.06
C ASN A 248 -12.15 9.96 -4.31
N LEU A 249 -13.18 9.32 -4.86
CA LEU A 249 -13.16 8.51 -6.08
C LEU A 249 -12.62 9.26 -7.30
N ASP A 250 -12.95 10.53 -7.44
CA ASP A 250 -12.60 11.35 -8.60
C ASP A 250 -11.29 12.11 -8.39
N CYS A 251 -10.49 11.75 -7.37
CA CYS A 251 -9.19 12.35 -7.16
C CYS A 251 -8.26 12.08 -8.35
N PRO A 252 -7.73 13.11 -9.05
CA PRO A 252 -6.85 12.92 -10.20
C PRO A 252 -5.60 12.08 -9.89
N ALA A 253 -5.10 12.12 -8.65
CA ALA A 253 -3.95 11.32 -8.21
C ALA A 253 -4.25 9.81 -8.12
N GLN A 254 -5.53 9.43 -8.02
CA GLN A 254 -5.99 8.05 -7.83
C GLN A 254 -6.78 7.51 -9.03
N LEU A 255 -7.28 8.39 -9.91
CA LEU A 255 -8.21 8.05 -10.98
C LEU A 255 -7.78 6.85 -11.82
N LYS A 256 -6.50 6.78 -12.22
CA LYS A 256 -5.98 5.63 -12.99
C LYS A 256 -6.17 4.30 -12.23
N GLY A 257 -5.79 4.26 -10.96
CA GLY A 257 -5.96 3.07 -10.12
C GLY A 257 -7.42 2.74 -9.86
N HIS A 258 -8.28 3.75 -9.68
CA HIS A 258 -9.73 3.52 -9.53
C HIS A 258 -10.35 2.96 -10.81
N ILE A 259 -9.98 3.46 -12.00
CA ILE A 259 -10.47 2.92 -13.28
C ILE A 259 -10.02 1.46 -13.46
N GLU A 260 -8.76 1.14 -13.16
CA GLU A 260 -8.25 -0.23 -13.25
C GLU A 260 -8.99 -1.18 -12.31
N HIS A 261 -9.19 -0.77 -11.06
CA HIS A 261 -9.93 -1.55 -10.06
C HIS A 261 -11.40 -1.73 -10.46
N PHE A 262 -12.03 -0.65 -10.92
CA PHE A 262 -13.40 -0.65 -11.40
C PHE A 262 -13.59 -1.60 -12.59
N ALA A 263 -12.66 -1.61 -13.56
CA ALA A 263 -12.72 -2.47 -14.74
C ALA A 263 -12.31 -3.92 -14.50
N SER A 264 -11.73 -4.24 -13.34
CA SER A 264 -11.23 -5.57 -13.04
C SER A 264 -12.27 -6.68 -13.17
N LYS A 265 -11.79 -7.93 -13.29
CA LYS A 265 -12.64 -9.14 -13.40
C LYS A 265 -13.64 -9.28 -12.24
N LEU A 266 -13.30 -8.80 -11.05
CA LEU A 266 -14.18 -8.83 -9.88
C LEU A 266 -15.05 -7.57 -9.74
N GLY A 267 -14.65 -6.45 -10.35
CA GLY A 267 -15.42 -5.20 -10.40
C GLY A 267 -16.51 -5.23 -11.45
N MET A 268 -16.37 -4.43 -12.51
CA MET A 268 -17.37 -4.31 -13.58
C MET A 268 -17.08 -5.20 -14.78
N ASP A 269 -16.00 -6.00 -14.76
CA ASP A 269 -15.63 -6.94 -15.83
C ASP A 269 -15.52 -6.29 -17.22
N ILE A 270 -14.73 -5.21 -17.33
CA ILE A 270 -14.61 -4.46 -18.57
C ILE A 270 -13.37 -4.94 -19.32
N ASP A 271 -13.58 -5.93 -20.18
CA ASP A 271 -12.52 -6.46 -21.04
C ASP A 271 -11.98 -5.39 -21.99
N GLY A 272 -10.65 -5.30 -22.08
CA GLY A 272 -9.94 -4.36 -22.96
C GLY A 272 -9.53 -3.03 -22.31
N LEU A 273 -9.96 -2.74 -21.07
CA LEU A 273 -9.54 -1.55 -20.33
C LEU A 273 -8.31 -1.82 -19.44
N GLY A 274 -7.14 -2.03 -20.06
CA GLY A 274 -5.88 -2.29 -19.35
C GLY A 274 -5.08 -1.02 -18.99
N GLU A 275 -4.08 -1.17 -18.11
CA GLU A 275 -3.21 -0.10 -17.56
C GLU A 275 -2.78 0.95 -18.59
N LYS A 276 -2.18 0.54 -19.71
CA LYS A 276 -1.70 1.47 -20.76
C LYS A 276 -2.82 2.28 -21.42
N LEU A 277 -4.01 1.72 -21.54
CA LEU A 277 -5.15 2.42 -22.12
C LEU A 277 -5.73 3.42 -21.12
N VAL A 278 -5.82 3.02 -19.84
CA VAL A 278 -6.21 3.91 -18.75
C VAL A 278 -5.28 5.12 -18.64
N GLU A 279 -3.97 4.89 -18.74
CA GLU A 279 -2.98 5.99 -18.81
C GLU A 279 -3.29 6.96 -19.95
N GLN A 280 -3.48 6.45 -21.18
CA GLN A 280 -3.80 7.29 -22.33
C GLN A 280 -5.11 8.07 -22.17
N LEU A 281 -6.16 7.44 -21.62
CA LEU A 281 -7.47 8.07 -21.42
C LEU A 281 -7.38 9.24 -20.43
N VAL A 282 -6.68 9.04 -19.32
CA VAL A 282 -6.53 10.06 -18.27
C VAL A 282 -5.55 11.15 -18.71
N ASP A 283 -4.39 10.79 -19.28
CA ASP A 283 -3.34 11.75 -19.62
C ASP A 283 -3.73 12.65 -20.81
N LYS A 284 -4.56 12.15 -21.73
CA LYS A 284 -5.16 12.96 -22.81
C LYS A 284 -6.43 13.70 -22.36
N GLY A 285 -6.84 13.56 -21.10
CA GLY A 285 -8.01 14.22 -20.53
C GLY A 285 -9.35 13.78 -21.11
N LEU A 286 -9.41 12.59 -21.73
CA LEU A 286 -10.65 11.98 -22.24
C LEU A 286 -11.52 11.46 -21.10
N VAL A 287 -10.90 11.02 -20.00
CA VAL A 287 -11.57 10.57 -18.77
C VAL A 287 -10.99 11.39 -17.62
N LYS A 288 -11.83 12.19 -16.96
CA LYS A 288 -11.44 13.04 -15.82
C LYS A 288 -12.06 12.56 -14.52
N ARG A 289 -13.11 11.74 -14.62
CA ARG A 289 -13.86 11.13 -13.53
C ARG A 289 -14.28 9.74 -13.95
N LEU A 290 -14.56 8.88 -12.98
CA LEU A 290 -14.95 7.49 -13.26
C LEU A 290 -16.17 7.34 -14.19
N PRO A 291 -17.25 8.16 -14.06
CA PRO A 291 -18.44 8.03 -14.91
C PRO A 291 -18.17 8.37 -16.38
N ASP A 292 -17.17 9.19 -16.67
CA ASP A 292 -16.83 9.62 -18.05
C ASP A 292 -16.46 8.41 -18.94
N LEU A 293 -16.09 7.26 -18.36
CA LEU A 293 -15.87 6.00 -19.08
C LEU A 293 -17.06 5.62 -19.97
N TYR A 294 -18.28 5.87 -19.52
CA TYR A 294 -19.50 5.50 -20.26
C TYR A 294 -19.90 6.53 -21.33
N ASP A 295 -19.17 7.65 -21.43
CA ASP A 295 -19.35 8.70 -22.43
C ASP A 295 -18.36 8.57 -23.61
N LEU A 296 -17.44 7.59 -23.56
CA LEU A 296 -16.42 7.36 -24.58
C LEU A 296 -17.02 6.88 -25.91
N SER A 297 -16.68 7.59 -26.99
CA SER A 297 -17.04 7.22 -28.36
C SER A 297 -16.00 6.32 -29.02
N VAL A 298 -16.43 5.57 -30.05
CA VAL A 298 -15.55 4.69 -30.84
C VAL A 298 -14.46 5.51 -31.54
N GLU A 299 -14.81 6.71 -32.01
CA GLU A 299 -13.93 7.62 -32.73
C GLU A 299 -12.80 8.15 -31.82
N GLN A 300 -13.13 8.55 -30.59
CA GLN A 300 -12.13 8.99 -29.61
C GLN A 300 -11.15 7.87 -29.27
N LEU A 301 -11.67 6.65 -29.08
CA LEU A 301 -10.87 5.49 -28.73
C LEU A 301 -9.99 5.03 -29.90
N ALA A 302 -10.49 5.04 -31.13
CA ALA A 302 -9.73 4.66 -32.32
C ALA A 302 -8.59 5.64 -32.66
N ALA A 303 -8.63 6.87 -32.12
CA ALA A 303 -7.54 7.85 -32.24
C ALA A 303 -6.38 7.63 -31.25
N LEU A 304 -6.49 6.65 -30.34
CA LEU A 304 -5.45 6.34 -29.36
C LEU A 304 -4.36 5.44 -29.94
N GLU A 305 -3.16 5.50 -29.35
CA GLU A 305 -2.05 4.69 -29.80
C GLU A 305 -2.39 3.21 -29.59
N ARG A 306 -2.19 2.39 -30.63
CA ARG A 306 -2.48 0.94 -30.64
C ARG A 306 -3.96 0.59 -30.49
N MET A 307 -4.86 1.54 -30.74
CA MET A 307 -6.29 1.30 -30.84
C MET A 307 -6.73 1.42 -32.29
N GLY A 308 -7.37 0.38 -32.83
CA GLY A 308 -8.02 0.42 -34.14
C GLY A 308 -9.54 0.48 -34.00
N PRO A 309 -10.30 0.74 -35.09
CA PRO A 309 -11.76 0.84 -35.04
C PRO A 309 -12.44 -0.38 -34.40
N LYS A 310 -11.93 -1.59 -34.67
CA LYS A 310 -12.46 -2.83 -34.08
C LYS A 310 -12.21 -2.94 -32.57
N SER A 311 -11.00 -2.61 -32.10
CA SER A 311 -10.70 -2.68 -30.66
C SER A 311 -11.43 -1.58 -29.88
N ALA A 312 -11.59 -0.39 -30.47
CA ALA A 312 -12.42 0.68 -29.94
C ALA A 312 -13.90 0.25 -29.81
N GLN A 313 -14.47 -0.34 -30.86
CA GLN A 313 -15.84 -0.86 -30.82
C GLN A 313 -16.00 -1.95 -29.75
N ASN A 314 -15.03 -2.87 -29.63
CA ASN A 314 -15.08 -3.92 -28.61
C ASN A 314 -15.09 -3.33 -27.19
N LEU A 315 -14.28 -2.31 -26.92
CA LEU A 315 -14.26 -1.66 -25.61
C LEU A 315 -15.56 -0.92 -25.31
N VAL A 316 -16.11 -0.16 -26.27
CA VAL A 316 -17.43 0.48 -26.10
C VAL A 316 -18.49 -0.57 -25.82
N SER A 317 -18.49 -1.70 -26.54
CA SER A 317 -19.41 -2.80 -26.29
C SER A 317 -19.23 -3.41 -24.90
N ALA A 318 -17.99 -3.60 -24.43
CA ALA A 318 -17.70 -4.09 -23.07
C ALA A 318 -18.19 -3.11 -22.00
N LEU A 319 -18.00 -1.80 -22.21
CA LEU A 319 -18.55 -0.74 -21.34
C LEU A 319 -20.08 -0.78 -21.32
N GLN A 320 -20.75 -0.92 -22.47
CA GLN A 320 -22.21 -1.01 -22.47
C GLN A 320 -22.71 -2.31 -21.81
N ALA A 321 -22.00 -3.42 -21.98
CA ALA A 321 -22.34 -4.70 -21.34
C ALA A 321 -22.20 -4.62 -19.81
N SER A 322 -21.16 -3.94 -19.31
CA SER A 322 -20.90 -3.81 -17.87
C SER A 322 -21.94 -2.98 -17.12
N LYS A 323 -22.76 -2.18 -17.82
CA LYS A 323 -23.83 -1.40 -17.21
C LYS A 323 -24.80 -2.27 -16.40
N LYS A 324 -25.02 -3.52 -16.76
CA LYS A 324 -25.80 -4.45 -15.94
C LYS A 324 -24.86 -5.20 -15.00
N THR A 325 -24.99 -4.95 -13.71
CA THR A 325 -24.12 -5.55 -12.69
C THR A 325 -24.93 -5.94 -11.45
N THR A 326 -24.27 -6.58 -10.48
CA THR A 326 -24.86 -6.93 -9.19
C THR A 326 -24.32 -6.03 -8.08
N LEU A 327 -25.08 -5.83 -7.01
CA LEU A 327 -24.69 -5.01 -5.87
C LEU A 327 -23.31 -5.39 -5.29
N PRO A 328 -22.96 -6.67 -5.05
CA PRO A 328 -21.63 -7.03 -4.57
C PRO A 328 -20.49 -6.57 -5.50
N ARG A 329 -20.68 -6.72 -6.82
CA ARG A 329 -19.68 -6.36 -7.83
C ARG A 329 -19.53 -4.85 -7.94
N PHE A 330 -20.65 -4.13 -7.92
CA PHE A 330 -20.65 -2.68 -7.93
C PHE A 330 -19.93 -2.12 -6.70
N LEU A 331 -20.26 -2.60 -5.49
CA LEU A 331 -19.60 -2.15 -4.25
C LEU A 331 -18.10 -2.44 -4.25
N TYR A 332 -17.70 -3.65 -4.69
CA TYR A 332 -16.29 -3.97 -4.85
C TYR A 332 -15.61 -3.01 -5.84
N SER A 333 -16.24 -2.71 -6.97
CA SER A 333 -15.69 -1.85 -8.03
C SER A 333 -15.46 -0.40 -7.60
N LEU A 334 -16.18 0.09 -6.58
CA LEU A 334 -15.98 1.44 -6.01
C LEU A 334 -14.67 1.57 -5.23
N GLY A 335 -13.98 0.47 -4.90
CA GLY A 335 -12.67 0.53 -4.25
C GLY A 335 -12.71 1.14 -2.85
N ILE A 336 -13.82 0.99 -2.13
CA ILE A 336 -13.96 1.47 -0.74
C ILE A 336 -12.90 0.78 0.13
N LEU A 337 -12.21 1.55 0.97
CA LEU A 337 -11.14 1.02 1.81
C LEU A 337 -11.64 -0.15 2.68
N HIS A 338 -10.84 -1.22 2.76
CA HIS A 338 -11.15 -2.48 3.46
C HIS A 338 -12.34 -3.30 2.89
N VAL A 339 -13.02 -2.82 1.85
CA VAL A 339 -14.14 -3.55 1.22
C VAL A 339 -13.62 -4.46 0.10
N GLY A 340 -13.21 -5.66 0.48
CA GLY A 340 -12.92 -6.75 -0.45
C GLY A 340 -14.19 -7.46 -0.95
N GLU A 341 -14.04 -8.46 -1.82
CA GLU A 341 -15.16 -9.22 -2.40
C GLU A 341 -16.11 -9.80 -1.34
N GLY A 342 -15.55 -10.41 -0.28
CA GLY A 342 -16.33 -11.01 0.80
C GLY A 342 -17.15 -9.98 1.58
N VAL A 343 -16.56 -8.81 1.86
CA VAL A 343 -17.22 -7.70 2.56
C VAL A 343 -18.32 -7.10 1.69
N ALA A 344 -18.03 -6.84 0.41
CA ALA A 344 -19.02 -6.34 -0.54
C ALA A 344 -20.24 -7.27 -0.66
N ARG A 345 -20.01 -8.59 -0.64
CA ARG A 345 -21.06 -9.60 -0.62
C ARG A 345 -21.88 -9.56 0.66
N ALA A 346 -21.23 -9.48 1.82
CA ALA A 346 -21.91 -9.41 3.12
C ALA A 346 -22.78 -8.14 3.23
N LEU A 347 -22.25 -6.98 2.84
CA LEU A 347 -22.99 -5.72 2.77
C LEU A 347 -24.21 -5.84 1.84
N ALA A 348 -23.99 -6.34 0.62
CA ALA A 348 -25.08 -6.50 -0.33
C ALA A 348 -26.18 -7.43 0.17
N GLN A 349 -25.82 -8.56 0.81
CA GLN A 349 -26.78 -9.51 1.37
C GLN A 349 -27.57 -8.95 2.56
N HIS A 350 -26.96 -8.07 3.34
CA HIS A 350 -27.60 -7.45 4.50
C HIS A 350 -28.56 -6.32 4.09
N PHE A 351 -28.10 -5.39 3.26
CA PHE A 351 -28.87 -4.19 2.89
C PHE A 351 -29.79 -4.40 1.69
N GLY A 352 -29.51 -5.38 0.82
CA GLY A 352 -30.34 -5.74 -0.33
C GLY A 352 -30.18 -4.83 -1.53
N ASP A 353 -30.25 -3.51 -1.34
CA ASP A 353 -30.17 -2.50 -2.39
C ASP A 353 -29.14 -1.40 -2.09
N LEU A 354 -28.76 -0.67 -3.14
CA LEU A 354 -27.72 0.36 -3.07
C LEU A 354 -28.16 1.57 -2.22
N ASP A 355 -29.42 1.99 -2.32
CA ASP A 355 -29.94 3.17 -1.63
C ASP A 355 -29.97 2.94 -0.11
N SER A 356 -30.40 1.75 0.32
CA SER A 356 -30.39 1.33 1.73
C SER A 356 -28.97 1.37 2.30
N LEU A 357 -27.98 0.84 1.57
CA LEU A 357 -26.58 0.87 2.01
C LEU A 357 -26.01 2.30 2.04
N MET A 358 -26.29 3.12 1.02
CA MET A 358 -25.79 4.49 0.92
C MET A 358 -26.27 5.38 2.06
N ASN A 359 -27.39 5.03 2.70
CA ASN A 359 -27.98 5.79 3.80
C ASN A 359 -27.77 5.14 5.17
N ALA A 360 -27.05 4.01 5.24
CA ALA A 360 -26.82 3.29 6.49
C ALA A 360 -25.94 4.08 7.47
N SER A 361 -26.28 3.99 8.76
CA SER A 361 -25.45 4.52 9.84
C SER A 361 -24.22 3.64 10.10
N GLU A 362 -23.20 4.19 10.76
CA GLU A 362 -22.04 3.39 11.19
C GLU A 362 -22.46 2.23 12.11
N GLU A 363 -23.47 2.41 12.96
CA GLU A 363 -23.98 1.34 13.82
C GLU A 363 -24.69 0.22 13.04
N GLU A 364 -25.44 0.57 11.99
CA GLU A 364 -26.10 -0.42 11.13
C GLU A 364 -25.07 -1.22 10.32
N LEU A 365 -24.02 -0.56 9.84
CA LEU A 365 -22.91 -1.23 9.15
C LEU A 365 -22.14 -2.17 10.08
N LEU A 366 -21.95 -1.80 11.35
CA LEU A 366 -21.29 -2.64 12.35
C LEU A 366 -22.11 -3.88 12.74
N ALA A 367 -23.43 -3.84 12.56
CA ALA A 367 -24.31 -4.99 12.83
C ALA A 367 -24.17 -6.12 11.79
N VAL A 368 -23.51 -5.86 10.66
CA VAL A 368 -23.32 -6.87 9.60
C VAL A 368 -22.29 -7.92 10.05
N PRO A 369 -22.61 -9.23 9.99
CA PRO A 369 -21.68 -10.28 10.36
C PRO A 369 -20.35 -10.22 9.59
N GLY A 370 -19.23 -10.20 10.33
CA GLY A 370 -17.89 -10.13 9.76
C GLY A 370 -17.40 -8.72 9.41
N ILE A 371 -18.20 -7.69 9.70
CA ILE A 371 -17.80 -6.29 9.57
C ILE A 371 -17.35 -5.76 10.93
N GLY A 372 -16.09 -5.34 11.00
CA GLY A 372 -15.53 -4.66 12.16
C GLY A 372 -15.68 -3.13 12.07
N PRO A 373 -15.34 -2.40 13.15
CA PRO A 373 -15.48 -0.94 13.22
C PRO A 373 -14.71 -0.20 12.12
N GLU A 374 -13.53 -0.69 11.71
CA GLU A 374 -12.73 -0.08 10.64
C GLU A 374 -13.44 -0.11 9.28
N ILE A 375 -14.09 -1.23 8.95
CA ILE A 375 -14.84 -1.40 7.70
C ILE A 375 -16.12 -0.56 7.74
N ALA A 376 -16.86 -0.63 8.86
CA ALA A 376 -18.10 0.15 9.03
C ALA A 376 -17.85 1.65 8.85
N ARG A 377 -16.82 2.18 9.51
CA ARG A 377 -16.40 3.58 9.38
C ARG A 377 -16.00 3.91 7.94
N SER A 378 -15.19 3.07 7.29
CA SER A 378 -14.74 3.30 5.91
C SER A 378 -15.90 3.39 4.92
N VAL A 379 -16.91 2.53 5.06
CA VAL A 379 -18.11 2.56 4.22
C VAL A 379 -18.95 3.81 4.52
N HIS A 380 -19.16 4.12 5.80
CA HIS A 380 -19.92 5.29 6.22
C HIS A 380 -19.30 6.60 5.73
N GLU A 381 -17.99 6.78 5.93
CA GLU A 381 -17.26 7.97 5.48
C GLU A 381 -17.25 8.09 3.96
N PHE A 382 -17.07 6.98 3.24
CA PHE A 382 -17.11 6.97 1.78
C PHE A 382 -18.44 7.49 1.24
N PHE A 383 -19.57 7.04 1.79
CA PHE A 383 -20.89 7.51 1.37
C PHE A 383 -21.30 8.82 2.04
N SER A 384 -20.62 9.30 3.08
CA SER A 384 -20.86 10.62 3.64
C SER A 384 -20.21 11.73 2.83
N GLU A 385 -19.16 11.43 2.06
CA GLU A 385 -18.51 12.37 1.13
C GLU A 385 -19.42 12.70 -0.08
N PRO A 386 -19.85 13.97 -0.24
CA PRO A 386 -20.75 14.36 -1.33
C PRO A 386 -20.20 14.07 -2.73
N SER A 387 -18.87 14.15 -2.93
CA SER A 387 -18.29 13.86 -4.24
C SER A 387 -18.50 12.40 -4.64
N ASN A 388 -18.31 11.46 -3.70
CA ASN A 388 -18.48 10.03 -3.95
C ASN A 388 -19.95 9.68 -4.24
N ARG A 389 -20.90 10.26 -3.49
CA ARG A 389 -22.34 10.11 -3.79
C ARG A 389 -22.66 10.58 -5.19
N LYS A 390 -22.11 11.74 -5.58
CA LYS A 390 -22.29 12.28 -6.92
C LYS A 390 -21.71 11.37 -7.99
N THR A 391 -20.52 10.80 -7.79
CA THR A 391 -19.93 9.84 -8.73
C THR A 391 -20.82 8.61 -8.90
N VAL A 392 -21.38 8.07 -7.81
CA VAL A 392 -22.33 6.94 -7.87
C VAL A 392 -23.59 7.33 -8.64
N GLN A 393 -24.18 8.49 -8.34
CA GLN A 393 -25.36 8.97 -9.05
C GLN A 393 -25.07 9.18 -10.56
N ASP A 394 -23.95 9.79 -10.91
CA ASP A 394 -23.51 10.02 -12.28
C ASP A 394 -23.32 8.69 -13.06
N LEU A 395 -22.92 7.61 -12.40
CA LEU A 395 -22.85 6.25 -12.98
C LEU A 395 -24.25 5.69 -13.27
N LEU A 396 -25.18 5.83 -12.32
CA LEU A 396 -26.57 5.40 -12.49
C LEU A 396 -27.27 6.18 -13.62
N GLU A 397 -27.07 7.49 -13.70
CA GLU A 397 -27.61 8.36 -14.75
C GLU A 397 -27.07 8.00 -16.14
N ARG A 398 -25.85 7.45 -16.23
CA ARG A 398 -25.26 6.90 -17.46
C ARG A 398 -25.75 5.50 -17.80
N GLY A 399 -26.72 4.99 -17.04
CA GLY A 399 -27.43 3.75 -17.32
C GLY A 399 -26.82 2.51 -16.67
N VAL A 400 -25.93 2.66 -15.68
CA VAL A 400 -25.53 1.54 -14.83
C VAL A 400 -26.74 1.12 -13.99
N VAL A 401 -27.11 -0.15 -14.10
CA VAL A 401 -28.20 -0.79 -13.36
C VAL A 401 -27.56 -1.79 -12.39
N VAL A 402 -27.76 -1.54 -11.10
CA VAL A 402 -27.24 -2.37 -10.02
C VAL A 402 -28.37 -3.27 -9.52
N GLU A 403 -28.30 -4.56 -9.86
CA GLU A 403 -29.24 -5.54 -9.35
C GLU A 403 -28.97 -5.80 -7.87
N GLY A 404 -30.01 -5.64 -7.03
CA GLY A 404 -29.93 -5.93 -5.61
C GLY A 404 -29.62 -7.40 -5.32
N ALA A 405 -29.18 -7.69 -4.10
CA ALA A 405 -29.04 -9.06 -3.63
C ALA A 405 -30.32 -9.51 -2.93
N PRO A 406 -30.72 -10.80 -3.03
CA PRO A 406 -31.78 -11.32 -2.19
C PRO A 406 -31.36 -11.14 -0.74
N VAL A 407 -32.07 -10.27 -0.02
CA VAL A 407 -31.85 -10.06 1.41
C VAL A 407 -32.03 -11.41 2.09
N GLN A 408 -30.99 -11.93 2.74
CA GLN A 408 -31.22 -12.97 3.73
C GLN A 408 -32.04 -12.28 4.81
N ARG A 409 -33.36 -12.53 4.81
CA ARG A 409 -34.21 -12.17 5.95
C ARG A 409 -33.74 -13.00 7.12
N VAL A 410 -32.73 -12.50 7.83
CA VAL A 410 -32.41 -13.00 9.14
C VAL A 410 -33.62 -12.67 10.00
N SER A 411 -34.17 -13.67 10.67
CA SER A 411 -35.38 -13.54 11.47
C SER A 411 -35.26 -12.32 12.39
N GLN A 412 -36.21 -11.39 12.37
CA GLN A 412 -36.23 -10.24 13.29
C GLN A 412 -37.05 -10.54 14.57
N ASP A 413 -37.16 -11.81 14.91
CA ASP A 413 -37.85 -12.30 16.10
C ASP A 413 -37.27 -11.74 17.41
N LEU A 414 -36.02 -11.28 17.41
CA LEU A 414 -35.39 -10.63 18.56
C LEU A 414 -35.29 -9.10 18.44
N ALA A 415 -35.92 -8.49 17.43
CA ALA A 415 -35.89 -7.04 17.25
C ALA A 415 -36.40 -6.28 18.50
N GLY A 416 -35.58 -5.35 18.98
CA GLY A 416 -35.89 -4.54 20.16
C GLY A 416 -35.64 -5.22 21.50
N LYS A 417 -35.17 -6.48 21.51
CA LYS A 417 -34.82 -7.22 22.74
C LYS A 417 -33.36 -7.01 23.12
N THR A 418 -33.09 -6.81 24.42
CA THR A 418 -31.73 -6.63 24.95
C THR A 418 -31.29 -7.83 25.78
N PHE A 419 -30.14 -8.40 25.43
CA PHE A 419 -29.54 -9.59 26.05
C PHE A 419 -28.25 -9.24 26.80
N VAL A 420 -27.99 -9.95 27.89
CA VAL A 420 -26.71 -9.94 28.63
C VAL A 420 -26.29 -11.38 28.89
N PHE A 421 -25.05 -11.73 28.58
CA PHE A 421 -24.50 -13.07 28.85
C PHE A 421 -23.68 -13.08 30.15
N THR A 422 -23.85 -14.14 30.95
CA THR A 422 -23.09 -14.37 32.19
C THR A 422 -22.80 -15.86 32.39
N GLY A 423 -21.66 -16.19 32.99
CA GLY A 423 -21.19 -17.59 33.09
C GLY A 423 -20.61 -18.14 31.79
N ALA A 424 -20.10 -19.36 31.81
CA ALA A 424 -19.56 -20.07 30.65
C ALA A 424 -20.66 -20.92 29.98
N LEU A 425 -20.85 -20.74 28.68
CA LEU A 425 -21.80 -21.52 27.88
C LEU A 425 -21.09 -22.80 27.37
N GLN A 426 -21.82 -23.91 27.28
CA GLN A 426 -21.31 -25.24 26.93
C GLN A 426 -21.23 -25.47 25.41
N SER A 427 -22.18 -24.90 24.65
CA SER A 427 -22.39 -25.16 23.23
C SER A 427 -21.96 -24.01 22.33
N PHE A 428 -21.77 -22.82 22.90
CA PHE A 428 -21.35 -21.62 22.20
C PHE A 428 -20.28 -20.90 23.01
N THR A 429 -19.39 -20.18 22.34
CA THR A 429 -18.66 -19.08 22.97
C THR A 429 -19.61 -17.88 23.20
N ARG A 430 -19.26 -16.98 24.12
CA ARG A 430 -20.06 -15.76 24.36
C ARG A 430 -20.17 -14.90 23.09
N ASP A 431 -19.11 -14.86 22.28
CA ASP A 431 -19.09 -14.09 21.05
C ASP A 431 -20.00 -14.72 19.98
N GLU A 432 -20.02 -16.05 19.86
CA GLU A 432 -20.95 -16.78 18.99
C GLU A 432 -22.41 -16.58 19.41
N ALA A 433 -22.69 -16.68 20.72
CA ALA A 433 -24.03 -16.44 21.24
C ALA A 433 -24.48 -14.98 21.04
N SER A 434 -23.57 -14.03 21.20
CA SER A 434 -23.83 -12.61 20.93
C SER A 434 -24.12 -12.37 19.45
N LYS A 435 -23.35 -13.02 18.58
CA LYS A 435 -23.55 -12.96 17.12
C LYS A 435 -24.92 -13.50 16.72
N LEU A 436 -25.37 -14.63 17.27
CA LEU A 436 -26.69 -15.21 16.98
C LEU A 436 -27.86 -14.30 17.37
N VAL A 437 -27.71 -13.51 18.44
CA VAL A 437 -28.69 -12.51 18.87
C VAL A 437 -28.67 -11.29 17.96
N LEU A 438 -27.49 -10.78 17.63
CA LEU A 438 -27.31 -9.62 16.74
C LEU A 438 -27.83 -9.94 15.33
N GLU A 439 -27.55 -11.13 14.82
CA GLU A 439 -28.05 -11.65 13.54
C GLU A 439 -29.59 -11.59 13.50
N ARG A 440 -30.27 -11.83 14.63
CA ARG A 440 -31.74 -11.80 14.73
C ARG A 440 -32.36 -10.45 15.13
N GLY A 441 -31.57 -9.37 15.06
CA GLY A 441 -32.01 -8.00 15.37
C GLY A 441 -32.06 -7.64 16.86
N GLY A 442 -31.59 -8.52 17.74
CA GLY A 442 -31.45 -8.23 19.17
C GLY A 442 -30.23 -7.37 19.48
N ARG A 443 -30.20 -6.77 20.67
CA ARG A 443 -29.07 -5.99 21.19
C ARG A 443 -28.35 -6.76 22.29
N VAL A 444 -27.03 -6.73 22.33
CA VAL A 444 -26.24 -7.33 23.41
C VAL A 444 -25.56 -6.22 24.20
N THR A 445 -25.64 -6.28 25.53
CA THR A 445 -24.96 -5.31 26.42
C THR A 445 -24.19 -6.04 27.52
N ASP A 446 -23.18 -5.38 28.07
CA ASP A 446 -22.34 -5.98 29.13
C ASP A 446 -22.90 -5.82 30.54
N SER A 447 -23.88 -4.93 30.73
CA SER A 447 -24.42 -4.59 32.04
C SER A 447 -25.91 -4.88 32.14
N VAL A 448 -26.31 -5.59 33.20
CA VAL A 448 -27.72 -5.77 33.51
C VAL A 448 -28.32 -4.46 34.02
N SER A 449 -29.41 -4.04 33.39
CA SER A 449 -30.21 -2.85 33.73
C SER A 449 -31.70 -3.18 33.69
N ARG A 450 -32.56 -2.24 34.11
CA ARG A 450 -34.04 -2.39 33.95
C ARG A 450 -34.52 -2.44 32.50
N LYS A 451 -33.66 -2.08 31.53
CA LYS A 451 -33.95 -2.14 30.09
C LYS A 451 -33.48 -3.46 29.46
N THR A 452 -32.84 -4.34 30.24
CA THR A 452 -32.44 -5.67 29.77
C THR A 452 -33.67 -6.56 29.74
N ASP A 453 -33.96 -7.21 28.61
CA ASP A 453 -35.05 -8.17 28.48
C ASP A 453 -34.63 -9.56 29.00
N TYR A 454 -33.42 -10.01 28.62
CA TYR A 454 -32.95 -11.36 28.92
C TYR A 454 -31.53 -11.38 29.47
N VAL A 455 -31.29 -12.22 30.46
CA VAL A 455 -29.95 -12.61 30.91
C VAL A 455 -29.76 -14.10 30.67
N VAL A 456 -28.82 -14.46 29.80
CA VAL A 456 -28.49 -15.86 29.52
C VAL A 456 -27.37 -16.29 30.47
N ALA A 457 -27.67 -17.26 31.33
CA ALA A 457 -26.79 -17.73 32.39
C ALA A 457 -26.25 -19.13 32.08
N GLY A 458 -24.94 -19.22 31.85
CA GLY A 458 -24.19 -20.48 31.75
C GLY A 458 -23.66 -20.96 33.10
N ALA A 459 -22.74 -21.93 33.08
CA ALA A 459 -22.05 -22.43 34.27
C ALA A 459 -21.28 -21.31 35.00
N ASP A 460 -21.27 -21.36 36.33
CA ASP A 460 -20.68 -20.34 37.22
C ASP A 460 -21.08 -18.89 36.88
N PRO A 461 -22.40 -18.58 36.86
CA PRO A 461 -22.86 -17.25 36.53
C PRO A 461 -22.51 -16.29 37.67
N GLY A 462 -21.64 -15.31 37.38
CA GLY A 462 -21.16 -14.34 38.36
C GLY A 462 -22.22 -13.33 38.84
N SER A 463 -21.76 -12.20 39.39
CA SER A 463 -22.59 -11.15 40.01
C SER A 463 -23.72 -10.58 39.14
N LYS A 464 -23.67 -10.77 37.81
CA LYS A 464 -24.73 -10.36 36.87
C LYS A 464 -26.02 -11.16 37.03
N LEU A 465 -25.96 -12.44 37.41
CA LEU A 465 -27.16 -13.25 37.64
C LEU A 465 -27.94 -12.75 38.85
N GLN A 466 -27.23 -12.42 39.93
CA GLN A 466 -27.87 -11.87 41.13
C GLN A 466 -28.53 -10.52 40.80
N LYS A 467 -27.82 -9.65 40.08
CA LYS A 467 -28.36 -8.36 39.62
C LYS A 467 -29.59 -8.50 38.72
N ALA A 468 -29.66 -9.54 37.89
CA ALA A 468 -30.82 -9.82 37.05
C ALA A 468 -32.06 -10.20 37.88
N ARG A 469 -31.87 -11.05 38.89
CA ARG A 469 -32.94 -11.44 39.84
C ARG A 469 -33.44 -10.24 40.63
N ASP A 470 -32.54 -9.40 41.12
CA ASP A 470 -32.89 -8.21 41.90
C ASP A 470 -33.68 -7.16 41.09
N LEU A 471 -33.43 -7.11 39.77
CA LEU A 471 -34.10 -6.20 38.85
C LEU A 471 -35.34 -6.80 38.17
N GLY A 472 -35.68 -8.06 38.44
CA GLY A 472 -36.82 -8.76 37.83
C GLY A 472 -36.67 -9.06 36.33
N VAL A 473 -35.43 -9.13 35.84
CA VAL A 473 -35.12 -9.43 34.43
C VAL A 473 -35.24 -10.94 34.19
N THR A 474 -35.77 -11.34 33.03
CA THR A 474 -35.93 -12.76 32.68
C THR A 474 -34.57 -13.43 32.52
N VAL A 475 -34.34 -14.52 33.27
CA VAL A 475 -33.11 -15.31 33.18
C VAL A 475 -33.38 -16.57 32.36
N LEU A 476 -32.57 -16.80 31.33
CA LEU A 476 -32.60 -17.99 30.49
C LEU A 476 -31.38 -18.86 30.79
N ASP A 477 -31.57 -20.18 30.86
CA ASP A 477 -30.45 -21.11 30.71
C ASP A 477 -30.11 -21.30 29.23
N GLU A 478 -29.02 -22.00 28.97
CA GLU A 478 -28.52 -22.18 27.61
C GLU A 478 -29.47 -22.97 26.70
N GLU A 479 -30.17 -23.97 27.25
CA GLU A 479 -31.17 -24.74 26.51
C GLU A 479 -32.39 -23.89 26.15
N SER A 480 -32.87 -23.05 27.08
CA SER A 480 -33.95 -22.10 26.81
C SER A 480 -33.52 -21.04 25.79
N PHE A 481 -32.25 -20.64 25.79
CA PHE A 481 -31.69 -19.74 24.79
C PHE A 481 -31.67 -20.39 23.40
N LYS A 482 -31.26 -21.67 23.28
CA LYS A 482 -31.35 -22.42 22.02
C LYS A 482 -32.78 -22.54 21.50
N GLN A 483 -33.73 -22.85 22.39
CA GLN A 483 -35.16 -22.92 22.04
C GLN A 483 -35.70 -21.57 21.55
N LEU A 484 -35.30 -20.47 22.20
CA LEU A 484 -35.66 -19.12 21.77
C LEU A 484 -35.12 -18.79 20.37
N LEU A 485 -33.95 -19.33 20.01
CA LEU A 485 -33.33 -19.15 18.69
C LEU A 485 -33.84 -20.13 17.62
N GLY A 486 -34.71 -21.08 17.98
CA GLY A 486 -35.17 -22.16 17.10
C GLY A 486 -34.09 -23.19 16.75
N LEU A 487 -33.06 -23.33 17.58
CA LEU A 487 -31.94 -24.26 17.40
C LEU A 487 -32.17 -25.51 18.25
N SER A 488 -33.10 -26.37 17.82
CA SER A 488 -33.33 -27.71 18.42
C SER A 488 -32.36 -28.76 17.91
#